data_AF-F0SNS7-F1
#
_entry.id   AF-F0SNS7-F1
#
_cell.length_a   1.000
_cell.length_b   1.000
_cell.length_c   1.000
_cell.angle_alpha   90.00
_cell.angle_beta   90.00
_cell.angle_gamma   90.00
#
_symmetry.space_group_name_H-M   'P 1'
#
loop_
_entity.id
_entity.type
_entity.pdbx_description
1 polymer ?
#
loop_
_entity_poly.entity_id
_entity_poly.type
_entity_poly.pdbx_seq_one_letter_code
_entity_poly.pdbx_strand_id
1 'polypeptide(L)'
;MKRTLQRSGLAIALLGIAFAFNTNTASADQRLLLINPGSGSSCHSHTCGIPKLGFYGRITCQGLRVTQVVRGSEAWRIGLEPGDVIVKIDNVRIHDEHDYRFAMRNAGRHIDLLVRDTRGRGLFWVHAHLDGGLYRR
;
A
#
# COMPACT_ATOMS: atom_id res chain seq x y z
N MET A 1 -66.99 -36.96 6.92
CA MET A 1 -66.72 -37.50 8.27
C MET A 1 -65.33 -38.13 8.30
N LYS A 2 -64.52 -37.72 9.27
CA LYS A 2 -63.32 -38.37 9.84
C LYS A 2 -62.05 -38.47 8.95
N ARG A 3 -61.07 -37.65 9.38
CA ARG A 3 -59.68 -37.54 8.96
C ARG A 3 -58.92 -38.82 9.30
N THR A 4 -58.12 -39.30 8.35
CA THR A 4 -57.14 -40.39 8.51
C THR A 4 -55.88 -39.83 9.16
N LEU A 5 -55.46 -40.41 10.28
CA LEU A 5 -54.14 -40.21 10.89
C LEU A 5 -53.09 -40.96 10.05
N GLN A 6 -51.95 -40.34 9.76
CA GLN A 6 -50.70 -41.09 9.71
C GLN A 6 -49.54 -40.23 10.21
N ARG A 7 -48.90 -40.74 11.26
CA ARG A 7 -47.73 -40.21 11.95
C ARG A 7 -46.47 -40.48 11.13
N SER A 8 -45.43 -39.69 11.45
CA SER A 8 -44.00 -40.03 11.37
C SER A 8 -43.26 -39.60 10.11
N GLY A 9 -42.34 -38.64 10.27
CA GLY A 9 -41.10 -38.61 9.49
C GLY A 9 -40.61 -37.24 9.03
N LEU A 10 -39.50 -36.81 9.62
CA LEU A 10 -38.47 -35.88 9.12
C LEU A 10 -38.71 -34.36 9.21
N ALA A 11 -37.84 -33.76 10.02
CA ALA A 11 -37.55 -32.35 10.11
C ALA A 11 -36.92 -31.81 8.82
N ILE A 12 -37.35 -30.62 8.38
CA ILE A 12 -36.54 -29.69 7.60
C ILE A 12 -36.75 -28.31 8.24
N ALA A 13 -35.76 -27.92 9.03
CA ALA A 13 -35.67 -26.61 9.64
C ALA A 13 -35.06 -25.59 8.65
N LEU A 14 -35.35 -24.31 8.94
CA LEU A 14 -34.72 -23.08 8.45
C LEU A 14 -35.26 -22.48 7.15
N LEU A 15 -36.39 -21.78 7.35
CA LEU A 15 -36.72 -20.54 6.65
C LEU A 15 -35.56 -19.52 6.78
N GLY A 16 -35.25 -18.83 5.68
CA GLY A 16 -34.59 -17.53 5.71
C GLY A 16 -33.10 -17.56 5.45
N ILE A 17 -32.72 -17.57 4.18
CA ILE A 17 -31.38 -17.21 3.72
C ILE A 17 -31.18 -15.72 4.07
N ALA A 18 -30.59 -15.43 5.21
CA ALA A 18 -30.01 -14.12 5.48
C ALA A 18 -28.71 -14.03 4.67
N PHE A 19 -28.78 -13.43 3.49
CA PHE A 19 -27.59 -12.93 2.81
C PHE A 19 -26.95 -11.90 3.75
N ALA A 20 -25.83 -12.28 4.37
CA ALA A 20 -24.96 -11.32 5.02
C ALA A 20 -24.48 -10.35 3.94
N PHE A 21 -25.09 -9.16 3.87
CA PHE A 21 -24.54 -8.04 3.13
C PHE A 21 -23.17 -7.77 3.74
N ASN A 22 -22.14 -8.11 2.97
CA ASN A 22 -20.77 -7.82 3.32
C ASN A 22 -20.65 -6.31 3.55
N THR A 23 -20.59 -5.90 4.82
CA THR A 23 -20.21 -4.54 5.20
C THR A 23 -18.70 -4.43 5.07
N ASN A 24 -18.24 -4.39 3.82
CA ASN A 24 -16.96 -3.77 3.49
C ASN A 24 -17.12 -2.29 3.78
N THR A 25 -17.11 -1.93 5.06
CA THR A 25 -16.82 -0.60 5.55
C THR A 25 -15.33 -0.39 5.29
N ALA A 26 -14.97 -0.26 4.00
CA ALA A 26 -13.74 0.38 3.59
C ALA A 26 -13.93 1.85 3.95
N SER A 27 -13.75 2.14 5.24
CA SER A 27 -13.47 3.47 5.74
C SER A 27 -12.38 4.03 4.84
N ALA A 28 -12.79 4.89 3.92
CA ALA A 28 -11.94 5.70 3.09
C ALA A 28 -11.24 6.71 4.01
N ASP A 29 -10.37 6.20 4.87
CA ASP A 29 -9.35 7.00 5.53
C ASP A 29 -8.28 7.29 4.47
N GLN A 30 -8.71 8.09 3.50
CA GLN A 30 -7.93 8.60 2.39
C GLN A 30 -6.96 9.68 2.89
N ARG A 31 -6.26 9.42 4.00
CA ARG A 31 -5.17 10.27 4.48
C ARG A 31 -4.09 10.29 3.40
N LEU A 32 -3.90 11.47 2.81
CA LEU A 32 -2.71 11.78 2.03
C LEU A 32 -1.53 11.57 2.98
N LEU A 33 -0.73 10.54 2.75
CA LEU A 33 0.42 10.28 3.60
C LEU A 33 1.56 11.17 3.10
N LEU A 34 2.08 11.98 4.02
CA LEU A 34 3.29 12.77 3.84
C LEU A 34 4.49 11.82 3.77
N ILE A 35 4.70 11.21 2.60
CA ILE A 35 5.78 10.26 2.42
C ILE A 35 7.03 10.98 1.91
N ASN A 36 7.67 11.66 2.85
CA ASN A 36 9.04 12.17 2.77
C ASN A 36 9.31 13.17 1.61
N PRO A 37 8.61 14.32 1.57
CA PRO A 37 8.90 15.35 0.59
C PRO A 37 10.23 16.04 0.89
N GLY A 38 11.15 15.97 -0.06
CA GLY A 38 12.42 16.67 -0.03
C GLY A 38 13.35 16.16 -1.12
N SER A 39 14.08 17.08 -1.75
CA SER A 39 15.26 16.80 -2.55
C SER A 39 16.46 17.06 -1.65
N GLY A 40 17.27 16.06 -1.36
CA GLY A 40 18.57 16.26 -0.72
C GLY A 40 18.66 16.12 0.81
N SER A 41 19.91 16.04 1.24
CA SER A 41 20.45 15.64 2.53
C SER A 41 20.59 16.79 3.55
N SER A 42 19.77 17.85 3.48
CA SER A 42 19.80 18.91 4.50
C SER A 42 19.05 18.47 5.76
N CYS A 43 19.70 17.66 6.59
CA CYS A 43 19.19 17.20 7.87
C CYS A 43 19.35 18.29 8.96
N HIS A 44 18.24 18.93 9.33
CA HIS A 44 18.15 19.72 10.57
C HIS A 44 17.45 18.88 11.66
N SER A 45 18.28 18.26 12.48
CA SER A 45 18.11 17.90 13.91
C SER A 45 17.06 16.87 14.40
N HIS A 46 15.91 16.60 13.78
CA HIS A 46 14.92 15.67 14.43
C HIS A 46 14.19 14.64 13.53
N THR A 47 14.46 14.62 12.22
CA THR A 47 13.88 13.61 11.28
C THR A 47 14.95 12.88 10.48
N CYS A 48 16.22 13.02 10.87
CA CYS A 48 17.34 12.33 10.24
C CYS A 48 17.28 10.84 10.61
N GLY A 49 16.92 10.00 9.65
CA GLY A 49 16.84 8.56 9.86
C GLY A 49 15.96 7.79 8.89
N ILE A 50 15.14 8.47 8.05
CA ILE A 50 14.39 7.82 6.98
C ILE A 50 14.83 8.41 5.63
N PRO A 51 15.44 7.60 4.74
CA PRO A 51 15.84 8.06 3.41
C PRO A 51 14.63 8.57 2.61
N LYS A 52 14.86 9.56 1.74
CA LYS A 52 13.79 10.26 1.00
C LYS A 52 13.79 9.85 -0.47
N LEU A 53 12.64 9.42 -0.98
CA LEU A 53 12.42 9.23 -2.42
C LEU A 53 11.86 10.51 -3.08
N GLY A 54 11.13 11.34 -2.33
CA GLY A 54 10.59 12.62 -2.82
C GLY A 54 9.38 12.46 -3.74
N PHE A 55 8.34 11.82 -3.23
CA PHE A 55 7.00 11.78 -3.83
C PHE A 55 5.94 11.92 -2.73
N TYR A 56 4.69 12.12 -3.12
CA TYR A 56 3.54 12.07 -2.25
C TYR A 56 2.67 10.91 -2.68
N GLY A 57 2.00 10.26 -1.73
CA GLY A 57 1.17 9.13 -2.04
C GLY A 57 0.08 8.86 -1.02
N ARG A 58 -0.72 7.85 -1.33
CA ARG A 58 -1.82 7.38 -0.49
C ARG A 58 -1.81 5.86 -0.47
N ILE A 59 -2.03 5.28 0.72
CA ILE A 59 -2.20 3.85 0.87
C ILE A 59 -3.54 3.42 0.28
N THR A 60 -3.49 2.36 -0.52
CA THR A 60 -4.66 1.73 -1.12
C THR A 60 -4.57 0.22 -0.89
N CYS A 61 -5.67 -0.50 -1.11
CA CYS A 61 -5.67 -1.97 -1.05
C CYS A 61 -4.67 -2.64 -2.01
N GLN A 62 -4.16 -1.91 -3.00
CA GLN A 62 -3.22 -2.41 -4.00
C GLN A 62 -1.75 -2.08 -3.69
N GLY A 63 -1.50 -1.23 -2.68
CA GLY A 63 -0.19 -0.69 -2.34
C GLY A 63 -0.19 0.83 -2.20
N LEU A 64 1.00 1.42 -2.24
CA LEU A 64 1.19 2.86 -2.10
C LEU A 64 1.08 3.55 -3.46
N ARG A 65 -0.06 4.22 -3.70
CA ARG A 65 -0.30 4.98 -4.92
C ARG A 65 0.41 6.34 -4.86
N VAL A 66 1.23 6.63 -5.84
CA VAL A 66 1.89 7.91 -6.06
C VAL A 66 0.87 8.92 -6.57
N THR A 67 0.75 10.05 -5.88
CA THR A 67 -0.16 11.15 -6.23
C THR A 67 0.59 12.34 -6.82
N GLN A 68 1.82 12.59 -6.37
CA GLN A 68 2.67 13.66 -6.88
C GLN A 68 4.14 13.26 -6.77
N VAL A 69 4.97 13.70 -7.71
CA VAL A 69 6.42 13.47 -7.67
C VAL A 69 7.12 14.81 -7.63
N VAL A 70 8.10 14.96 -6.73
CA VAL A 70 8.88 16.19 -6.60
C VAL A 70 9.94 16.23 -7.71
N ARG A 71 9.97 17.29 -8.53
CA ARG A 71 10.99 17.42 -9.57
C ARG A 71 12.40 17.44 -8.95
N GLY A 72 13.33 16.73 -9.59
CA GLY A 72 14.71 16.62 -9.11
C GLY A 72 14.88 15.75 -7.86
N SER A 73 13.84 15.02 -7.42
CA SER A 73 13.98 13.96 -6.41
C SER A 73 14.44 12.65 -7.04
N GLU A 74 14.80 11.68 -6.20
CA GLU A 74 15.12 10.35 -6.70
C GLU A 74 13.92 9.69 -7.39
N ALA A 75 12.71 9.84 -6.84
CA ALA A 75 11.48 9.36 -7.47
C ALA A 75 11.30 9.93 -8.88
N TRP A 76 11.65 11.19 -9.10
CA TRP A 76 11.63 11.78 -10.44
C TRP A 76 12.73 11.21 -11.35
N ARG A 77 13.95 11.01 -10.82
CA ARG A 77 15.09 10.47 -11.59
C ARG A 77 14.88 9.03 -12.05
N ILE A 78 14.23 8.21 -11.21
CA ILE A 78 13.89 6.82 -11.55
C ILE A 78 12.62 6.71 -12.42
N GLY A 79 11.98 7.84 -12.74
CA GLY A 79 10.82 7.89 -13.62
C GLY A 79 9.51 7.45 -12.98
N LEU A 80 9.36 7.57 -11.65
CA LEU A 80 8.04 7.43 -11.03
C LEU A 80 7.14 8.57 -11.47
N GLU A 81 5.87 8.24 -11.70
CA GLU A 81 4.88 9.18 -12.16
C GLU A 81 3.61 9.14 -11.30
N PRO A 82 2.85 10.25 -11.24
CA PRO A 82 1.54 10.24 -10.62
C PRO A 82 0.65 9.15 -11.23
N GLY A 83 0.08 8.32 -10.37
CA GLY A 83 -0.70 7.16 -10.77
C GLY A 83 -0.05 5.85 -10.36
N ASP A 84 1.28 5.75 -10.45
CA ASP A 84 2.02 4.53 -10.16
C ASP A 84 1.71 3.97 -8.77
N VAL A 85 1.72 2.65 -8.64
CA VAL A 85 1.48 1.99 -7.35
C VAL A 85 2.73 1.21 -6.96
N ILE A 86 3.36 1.62 -5.87
CA ILE A 86 4.47 0.90 -5.26
C ILE A 86 3.87 -0.26 -4.47
N VAL A 87 4.19 -1.48 -4.90
CA VAL A 87 3.67 -2.72 -4.31
C VAL A 87 4.66 -3.32 -3.32
N LYS A 88 5.96 -3.18 -3.60
CA LYS A 88 7.03 -3.76 -2.78
C LYS A 88 8.25 -2.84 -2.77
N ILE A 89 8.95 -2.81 -1.66
CA ILE A 89 10.26 -2.16 -1.50
C ILE A 89 11.20 -3.24 -0.94
N ASP A 90 12.26 -3.55 -1.68
CA ASP A 90 13.17 -4.67 -1.43
C ASP A 90 12.40 -5.98 -1.16
N ASN A 91 12.45 -6.46 0.09
CA ASN A 91 11.79 -7.67 0.56
C ASN A 91 10.48 -7.41 1.31
N VAL A 92 10.05 -6.16 1.44
CA VAL A 92 8.87 -5.75 2.20
C VAL A 92 7.73 -5.39 1.25
N ARG A 93 6.60 -6.10 1.38
CA ARG A 93 5.37 -5.77 0.64
C ARG A 93 4.64 -4.64 1.34
N ILE A 94 4.15 -3.66 0.59
CA ILE A 94 3.56 -2.44 1.15
C ILE A 94 2.05 -2.57 1.15
N HIS A 95 1.47 -2.73 2.34
CA HIS A 95 0.02 -2.72 2.55
C HIS A 95 -0.43 -1.47 3.30
N ASP A 96 0.43 -0.93 4.17
CA ASP A 96 0.13 0.26 4.95
C ASP A 96 1.33 1.21 5.12
N GLU A 97 1.14 2.27 5.91
CA GLU A 97 2.21 3.23 6.23
C GLU A 97 3.33 2.58 7.05
N HIS A 98 2.99 1.64 7.94
CA HIS A 98 3.95 1.00 8.81
C HIS A 98 4.94 0.17 8.00
N ASP A 99 4.46 -0.61 7.04
CA ASP A 99 5.29 -1.38 6.09
C ASP A 99 6.25 -0.46 5.33
N TYR A 100 5.72 0.66 4.81
CA TYR A 100 6.54 1.63 4.10
C TYR A 100 7.66 2.19 5.00
N ARG A 101 7.31 2.61 6.22
CA ARG A 101 8.29 3.15 7.17
C ARG A 101 9.30 2.11 7.61
N PHE A 102 8.87 0.86 7.80
CA PHE A 102 9.75 -0.25 8.11
C PHE A 102 10.71 -0.53 6.96
N ALA A 103 10.22 -0.61 5.72
CA ALA A 103 11.04 -0.80 4.54
C ALA A 103 12.08 0.31 4.40
N MET A 104 11.67 1.58 4.50
CA MET A 104 12.60 2.71 4.37
C MET A 104 13.58 2.83 5.53
N ARG A 105 13.23 2.42 6.76
CA ARG A 105 14.18 2.41 7.89
C ARG A 105 15.27 1.35 7.74
N ASN A 106 14.93 0.22 7.12
CA ASN A 106 15.87 -0.87 6.84
C ASN A 106 16.50 -0.75 5.45
N ALA A 107 16.06 0.24 4.66
CA ALA A 107 16.50 0.46 3.31
C ALA A 107 17.97 0.83 3.26
N GLY A 108 18.60 0.33 2.20
CA GLY A 108 19.93 0.72 1.86
C GLY A 108 20.03 2.07 1.13
N ARG A 109 21.16 2.25 0.46
CA ARG A 109 21.61 3.30 -0.44
C ARG A 109 21.04 2.99 -1.81
N HIS A 110 20.77 1.72 -2.04
CA HIS A 110 20.09 1.20 -3.18
C HIS A 110 18.89 0.40 -2.66
N ILE A 111 17.75 0.62 -3.27
CA ILE A 111 16.54 -0.16 -3.03
C ILE A 111 15.89 -0.56 -4.33
N ASP A 112 15.18 -1.68 -4.29
CA ASP A 112 14.44 -2.22 -5.40
C ASP A 112 12.94 -2.01 -5.18
N LEU A 113 12.32 -1.23 -6.04
CA LEU A 113 10.89 -0.95 -5.99
C LEU A 113 10.16 -1.83 -7.00
N LEU A 114 9.16 -2.58 -6.56
CA LEU A 114 8.19 -3.19 -7.45
C LEU A 114 7.06 -2.20 -7.68
N VAL A 115 6.98 -1.68 -8.90
CA VAL A 115 6.02 -0.66 -9.30
C VAL A 115 5.02 -1.27 -10.27
N ARG A 116 3.74 -0.96 -10.07
CA ARG A 116 2.69 -1.19 -11.04
C ARG A 116 2.44 0.11 -11.78
N ASP A 117 2.68 0.08 -13.09
CA ASP A 117 2.32 1.19 -13.97
C ASP A 117 0.81 1.21 -14.18
N THR A 118 0.21 2.39 -14.02
CA THR A 118 -1.19 2.61 -14.36
C THR A 118 -1.45 2.80 -15.85
N ARG A 119 -0.42 3.04 -16.65
CA ARG A 119 -0.47 3.21 -18.11
C ARG A 119 -0.44 1.88 -18.88
N GLY A 120 -0.40 0.75 -18.18
CA GLY A 120 -0.55 -0.57 -18.80
C GLY A 120 0.75 -1.34 -19.06
N ARG A 121 1.92 -0.84 -18.63
CA ARG A 121 3.18 -1.63 -18.67
C ARG A 121 3.18 -2.84 -17.73
N GLY A 122 2.24 -2.90 -16.78
CA GLY A 122 2.14 -3.99 -15.81
C GLY A 122 3.04 -3.76 -14.60
N LEU A 123 3.63 -4.83 -14.07
CA LEU A 123 4.54 -4.80 -12.91
C LEU A 123 5.99 -4.80 -13.40
N PHE A 124 6.80 -3.88 -12.89
CA PHE A 124 8.21 -3.76 -13.22
C PHE A 124 9.03 -3.37 -12.00
N TRP A 125 10.31 -3.74 -12.02
CA TRP A 125 11.27 -3.39 -10.98
C TRP A 125 12.00 -2.11 -11.34
N VAL A 126 12.22 -1.25 -10.34
CA VAL A 126 12.94 0.02 -10.47
C VAL A 126 13.99 0.10 -9.36
N HIS A 127 15.23 0.34 -9.75
CA HIS A 127 16.33 0.55 -8.82
C HIS A 127 16.40 2.03 -8.45
N ALA A 128 16.39 2.36 -7.16
CA ALA A 128 16.46 3.74 -6.68
C ALA A 128 17.67 3.97 -5.78
N HIS A 129 18.26 5.16 -5.88
CA HIS A 129 19.38 5.61 -5.05
C HIS A 129 18.92 6.52 -3.92
N LEU A 130 19.13 6.10 -2.68
CA LEU A 130 18.77 6.89 -1.52
C LEU A 130 19.96 7.73 -1.05
N ASP A 131 20.00 8.99 -1.46
CA ASP A 131 20.97 9.97 -0.97
C ASP A 131 20.57 10.46 0.44
N GLY A 132 21.45 10.29 1.43
CA GLY A 132 21.33 10.96 2.74
C GLY A 132 20.75 10.17 3.93
N GLY A 133 20.70 8.83 3.88
CA GLY A 133 20.38 8.00 5.06
C GLY A 133 21.59 7.79 5.98
N LEU A 134 21.44 8.02 7.29
CA LEU A 134 22.43 7.56 8.28
C LEU A 134 22.39 6.03 8.34
N TYR A 135 23.30 5.43 7.61
CA TYR A 135 23.45 3.99 7.51
C TYR A 135 24.10 3.41 8.77
N ARG A 136 23.42 2.52 9.48
CA ARG A 136 24.07 1.65 10.45
C ARG A 136 24.53 0.39 9.72
N ARG A 137 25.84 0.20 9.64
CA ARG A 137 26.49 -1.05 9.23
C ARG A 137 26.11 -2.19 10.16
#